data_AF-A0A163GRI1-F1
#
_entry.id   AF-A0A163GRI1-F1
#
_cell.length_a   1.000
_cell.length_b   1.000
_cell.length_c   1.000
_cell.angle_alpha   90.00
_cell.angle_beta   90.00
_cell.angle_gamma   90.00
#
_symmetry.space_group_name_H-M   'P 1'
#
loop_
_entity.id
_entity.type
_entity.pdbx_description
1 polymer ?
#
loop_
_entity_poly.entity_id
_entity_poly.type
_entity_poly.pdbx_seq_one_letter_code
_entity_poly.pdbx_strand_id
1 'polypeptide(L)'
;MNTYKYPISLTGVVFYWEQDQYYELFENRTRQVMSREVFEFRSEQYNAAGSRFIIIDDKQISLLLQVWDQQPLRIDTDRLHFYYDFGIITKNIFDHYMTLKTQP
;
A
#
# COMPACT_ATOMS: atom_id res chain seq x y z
N MET A 1 1.14 -21.69 -13.64
CA MET A 1 0.11 -21.36 -12.64
C MET A 1 0.59 -20.12 -11.91
N ASN A 2 -0.09 -18.99 -12.06
CA ASN A 2 0.26 -17.77 -11.31
C ASN A 2 -0.23 -17.94 -9.87
N THR A 3 0.69 -18.23 -8.97
CA THR A 3 0.45 -18.17 -7.52
C THR A 3 0.37 -16.70 -7.14
N TYR A 4 -0.84 -16.18 -6.94
CA TYR A 4 -1.02 -14.81 -6.44
C TYR A 4 -0.47 -14.73 -5.03
N LYS A 5 0.48 -13.81 -4.78
CA LYS A 5 1.16 -13.66 -3.48
C LYS A 5 0.23 -13.19 -2.37
N TYR A 6 -0.89 -12.56 -2.72
CA TYR A 6 -1.88 -12.00 -1.80
C TYR A 6 -3.28 -12.60 -2.06
N PRO A 7 -4.10 -12.80 -1.01
CA PRO A 7 -5.51 -13.22 -1.16
C PRO A 7 -6.33 -12.23 -1.98
N ILE A 8 -5.88 -10.97 -2.08
CA ILE A 8 -6.32 -9.99 -3.06
C ILE A 8 -5.30 -10.02 -4.20
N SER A 9 -5.58 -10.75 -5.28
CA SER A 9 -4.87 -10.51 -6.53
C SER A 9 -5.19 -9.09 -6.97
N LEU A 10 -4.22 -8.17 -6.89
CA LEU A 10 -4.38 -6.85 -7.49
C LEU A 10 -4.46 -7.04 -9.01
N THR A 11 -5.66 -7.15 -9.54
CA THR A 11 -5.92 -7.00 -10.97
C THR A 11 -6.01 -5.53 -11.35
N GLY A 12 -5.41 -4.65 -10.55
CA GLY A 12 -5.74 -3.23 -10.46
C GLY A 12 -4.55 -2.37 -10.07
N VAL A 13 -4.70 -1.06 -10.26
CA VAL A 13 -3.64 -0.07 -10.05
C VAL A 13 -3.61 0.40 -8.60
N VAL A 14 -2.40 0.62 -8.06
CA VAL A 14 -2.21 1.19 -6.72
C VAL A 14 -1.67 2.61 -6.86
N PHE A 15 -2.46 3.56 -6.39
CA PHE A 15 -2.05 4.94 -6.26
C PHE A 15 -1.62 5.23 -4.82
N TYR A 16 -0.60 6.05 -4.67
CA TYR A 16 -0.12 6.52 -3.38
C TYR A 16 0.04 8.02 -3.39
N TRP A 17 -0.38 8.66 -2.31
CA TRP A 17 -0.24 10.10 -2.09
C TRP A 17 0.57 10.35 -0.83
N GLU A 18 1.65 11.10 -0.98
CA GLU A 18 2.58 11.47 0.10
C GLU A 18 3.15 12.85 -0.21
N GLN A 19 3.18 13.73 0.80
CA GLN A 19 3.80 15.07 0.69
C GLN A 19 3.36 15.87 -0.56
N ASP A 20 2.05 15.92 -0.81
CA ASP A 20 1.45 16.60 -1.98
C ASP A 20 1.86 16.03 -3.36
N GLN A 21 2.45 14.83 -3.39
CA GLN A 21 2.88 14.15 -4.61
C GLN A 21 2.12 12.84 -4.84
N TYR A 22 1.61 12.64 -6.05
CA TYR A 22 0.96 11.40 -6.46
C TYR A 22 1.96 10.44 -7.09
N TYR A 23 1.78 9.14 -6.79
CA TYR A 23 2.58 8.05 -7.30
C TYR A 23 1.71 6.90 -7.80
N GLU A 24 2.16 6.22 -8.85
CA GLU A 24 1.76 4.85 -9.15
C GLU A 24 2.76 3.89 -8.52
N LEU A 25 2.27 2.89 -7.81
CA LEU A 25 3.09 1.90 -7.13
C LEU A 25 3.01 0.55 -7.85
N PHE A 26 4.15 -0.14 -7.85
CA PHE A 26 4.30 -1.47 -8.45
C PHE A 26 4.83 -2.46 -7.42
N GLU A 27 4.49 -3.75 -7.55
CA GLU A 27 4.88 -4.84 -6.62
C GLU A 27 6.40 -5.03 -6.48
N ASN A 28 7.20 -4.41 -7.33
CA ASN A 28 8.66 -4.41 -7.26
C ASN A 28 9.23 -3.21 -6.47
N ARG A 29 8.39 -2.50 -5.71
CA ARG A 29 8.71 -1.28 -4.94
C ARG A 29 9.06 -0.06 -5.79
N THR A 30 8.80 -0.10 -7.10
CA THR A 30 8.95 1.09 -7.95
C THR A 30 7.83 2.07 -7.67
N ARG A 31 8.17 3.35 -7.57
CA ARG A 31 7.22 4.46 -7.49
C ARG A 31 7.40 5.34 -8.71
N GLN A 32 6.33 5.61 -9.46
CA GLN A 32 6.35 6.55 -10.57
C GLN A 32 5.57 7.80 -10.20
N VAL A 33 6.27 8.93 -10.19
CA VAL A 33 5.69 10.26 -9.94
C VAL A 33 4.67 10.60 -11.04
N MET A 34 3.52 11.13 -10.65
CA MET A 34 2.54 11.68 -11.59
C MET A 34 1.99 13.02 -11.11
N SER A 35 1.49 13.82 -12.05
CA SER A 35 0.76 15.03 -11.73
C SER A 35 -0.65 14.71 -11.24
N ARG A 36 -1.27 15.69 -10.58
CA ARG A 36 -2.65 15.58 -10.12
C ARG A 36 -3.63 15.34 -11.27
N GLU A 37 -3.43 16.03 -12.40
CA GLU A 37 -4.27 15.91 -13.59
C GLU A 37 -4.20 14.49 -14.18
N VAL A 38 -3.00 13.89 -14.19
CA VAL A 38 -2.80 12.50 -14.65
C VAL A 38 -3.50 11.53 -13.70
N PHE A 39 -3.41 11.75 -12.39
CA PHE A 39 -4.09 10.94 -11.39
C PHE A 39 -5.63 11.01 -11.54
N GLU A 40 -6.19 12.22 -11.64
CA GLU A 40 -7.63 12.45 -11.79
C GLU A 40 -8.14 11.79 -13.08
N PHE A 41 -7.47 12.04 -14.21
CA PHE A 41 -7.82 11.45 -15.50
C PHE A 41 -7.81 9.92 -15.48
N ARG A 42 -6.76 9.29 -14.94
CA ARG A 42 -6.66 7.82 -14.87
C ARG A 42 -7.68 7.23 -13.91
N SER A 43 -7.94 7.89 -12.79
CA SER A 43 -8.95 7.46 -11.82
C SER A 43 -10.36 7.46 -12.44
N GLU A 44 -10.68 8.49 -13.23
CA GLU A 44 -11.94 8.55 -13.99
C GLU A 44 -12.02 7.41 -15.03
N GLN A 45 -10.94 7.15 -15.77
CA GLN A 45 -10.89 6.06 -16.74
C GLN A 45 -11.11 4.69 -16.08
N TYR A 46 -10.43 4.41 -14.96
CA TYR A 46 -10.59 3.13 -14.26
C TYR A 46 -12.00 2.97 -13.70
N ASN A 47 -12.58 4.02 -13.13
CA ASN A 47 -13.98 4.02 -12.69
C ASN A 47 -14.95 3.74 -13.84
N ALA A 48 -14.79 4.43 -14.98
CA ALA A 48 -15.65 4.26 -16.14
C ALA A 48 -15.53 2.85 -16.76
N ALA A 49 -14.35 2.25 -16.73
CA ALA A 49 -14.08 0.90 -17.21
C ALA A 49 -14.46 -0.21 -16.21
N GLY A 50 -14.89 0.13 -15.00
CA GLY A 50 -15.13 -0.84 -13.92
C GLY A 50 -13.87 -1.56 -13.44
N SER A 51 -12.70 -0.99 -13.71
CA SER A 51 -11.42 -1.52 -13.26
C SER A 51 -11.21 -1.22 -11.79
N ARG A 52 -10.71 -2.21 -11.04
CA ARG A 52 -10.39 -2.02 -9.63
C ARG A 52 -9.10 -1.22 -9.50
N PHE A 53 -9.07 -0.27 -8.57
CA PHE A 53 -7.85 0.41 -8.16
C PHE A 53 -7.93 0.72 -6.66
N ILE A 54 -6.78 0.98 -6.06
CA ILE A 54 -6.67 1.35 -4.64
C ILE A 54 -5.95 2.68 -4.56
N ILE A 55 -6.44 3.58 -3.71
CA ILE A 55 -5.76 4.81 -3.34
C ILE A 55 -5.30 4.67 -1.89
N ILE A 56 -4.04 4.97 -1.63
CA ILE A 56 -3.42 4.90 -0.32
C ILE A 56 -2.82 6.27 0.00
N ASP A 57 -3.06 6.74 1.22
CA ASP A 57 -2.58 8.03 1.72
C ASP A 57 -1.58 7.81 2.86
N ASP A 58 -0.49 8.58 2.87
CA ASP A 58 0.60 8.47 3.85
C ASP A 58 0.15 8.69 5.31
N LYS A 59 -0.85 9.55 5.54
CA LYS A 59 -1.44 9.77 6.86
C LYS A 59 -2.26 8.58 7.31
N GLN A 60 -2.97 7.92 6.40
CA GLN A 60 -3.68 6.68 6.72
C GLN A 60 -2.72 5.57 7.17
N ILE A 61 -1.57 5.45 6.48
CA ILE A 61 -0.51 4.52 6.87
C ILE A 61 0.05 4.91 8.23
N SER A 62 0.42 6.17 8.42
CA SER A 62 0.97 6.67 9.68
C SER A 62 0.06 6.38 10.88
N LEU A 63 -1.25 6.61 10.73
CA LEU A 63 -2.24 6.31 11.77
C LEU A 63 -2.35 4.81 12.04
N LEU A 64 -2.33 3.98 10.99
CA LEU A 64 -2.37 2.53 11.15
C LEU A 64 -1.16 2.00 11.92
N LEU A 65 0.04 2.51 11.59
CA LEU A 65 1.27 2.14 12.28
C LEU A 65 1.20 2.51 13.78
N GLN A 66 0.68 3.68 14.12
CA GLN A 66 0.45 4.08 15.53
C GLN A 66 -0.54 3.14 16.25
N VAL A 67 -1.60 2.70 15.57
CA VAL A 67 -2.53 1.72 16.14
C VAL A 67 -1.83 0.39 16.41
N TRP A 68 -0.96 -0.06 15.50
CA TRP A 68 -0.18 -1.27 15.66
C TRP A 68 0.87 -1.18 16.78
N ASP A 69 1.47 0.00 17.00
CA ASP A 69 2.36 0.23 18.15
C ASP A 69 1.62 0.05 19.47
N GLN A 70 0.37 0.51 19.55
CA GLN A 70 -0.46 0.41 20.76
C GLN A 70 -1.07 -0.99 20.94
N GLN A 71 -1.33 -1.71 19.85
CA GLN A 71 -1.99 -3.01 19.85
C GLN A 71 -1.32 -3.99 18.88
N PRO A 72 -0.12 -4.51 19.18
CA PRO A 72 0.63 -5.39 18.29
C PRO A 72 -0.13 -6.66 17.85
N LEU A 73 -1.05 -7.16 18.69
CA LEU A 73 -1.86 -8.33 18.35
C LEU A 73 -2.81 -8.10 17.16
N ARG A 74 -3.10 -6.84 16.82
CA ARG A 74 -3.93 -6.44 15.67
C ARG A 74 -3.14 -6.23 14.38
N ILE A 75 -1.82 -6.47 14.37
CA ILE A 75 -1.03 -6.42 13.14
C ILE A 75 -1.54 -7.48 12.18
N ASP A 76 -2.04 -7.02 11.04
CA ASP A 76 -2.42 -7.84 9.90
C ASP A 76 -1.16 -8.07 9.05
N THR A 77 -0.65 -9.30 9.07
CA THR A 77 0.60 -9.66 8.40
C THR A 77 0.51 -9.55 6.89
N ASP A 78 -0.64 -9.88 6.30
CA ASP A 78 -0.82 -9.82 4.84
C ASP A 78 -0.80 -8.35 4.39
N ARG A 79 -1.45 -7.48 5.17
CA ARG A 79 -1.44 -6.03 4.94
C ARG A 79 -0.05 -5.41 5.14
N LEU A 80 0.69 -5.87 6.14
CA LEU A 80 2.07 -5.44 6.38
C LEU A 80 3.01 -5.82 5.22
N HIS A 81 2.89 -7.06 4.73
CA HIS A 81 3.62 -7.53 3.55
C HIS A 81 3.28 -6.71 2.30
N PHE A 82 1.98 -6.45 2.08
CA PHE A 82 1.52 -5.62 0.98
C PHE A 82 2.20 -4.24 0.99
N TYR A 83 2.19 -3.54 2.12
CA TYR A 83 2.83 -2.22 2.20
C TYR A 83 4.33 -2.27 1.96
N TYR A 84 5.00 -3.35 2.35
CA TYR A 84 6.42 -3.52 2.09
C TYR A 84 6.72 -3.79 0.61
N ASP A 85 5.98 -4.69 -0.03
CA ASP A 85 6.17 -5.06 -1.43
C ASP A 85 5.87 -3.91 -2.41
N PHE A 86 4.89 -3.07 -2.10
CA PHE A 86 4.60 -1.85 -2.87
C PHE A 86 5.51 -0.68 -2.49
N GLY A 87 6.45 -0.90 -1.57
CA GLY A 87 7.43 0.09 -1.15
C GLY A 87 6.82 1.27 -0.40
N ILE A 88 5.63 1.12 0.18
CA ILE A 88 4.94 2.14 1.00
C ILE A 88 5.67 2.31 2.34
N ILE A 89 6.09 1.19 2.95
CA ILE A 89 6.90 1.19 4.16
C ILE A 89 8.32 0.68 3.87
N THR A 90 9.28 1.12 4.68
CA THR A 90 10.68 0.70 4.56
C THR A 90 10.90 -0.70 5.16
N LYS A 91 12.05 -1.31 4.83
CA LYS A 91 12.45 -2.60 5.44
C LYS A 91 12.53 -2.51 6.96
N ASN A 92 13.06 -1.42 7.50
CA ASN A 92 13.20 -1.24 8.94
C ASN A 92 11.83 -1.24 9.64
N ILE A 93 10.85 -0.55 9.05
CA ILE A 93 9.46 -0.54 9.54
C ILE A 93 8.86 -1.94 9.46
N PHE A 94 9.02 -2.63 8.32
CA PHE A 94 8.53 -3.99 8.14
C PHE A 94 9.09 -4.96 9.19
N ASP A 95 10.41 -4.99 9.36
CA ASP A 95 11.09 -5.88 10.31
C ASP A 95 10.64 -5.59 11.76
N HIS A 96 10.44 -4.32 12.10
CA HIS A 96 9.96 -3.90 13.42
C HIS A 96 8.59 -4.48 13.74
N TYR A 97 7.60 -4.31 12.85
CA TYR A 97 6.25 -4.82 13.09
C TYR A 97 6.16 -6.35 13.01
N MET A 98 6.96 -6.99 12.16
CA MET A 98 7.08 -8.46 12.17
C MET A 98 7.60 -8.97 13.52
N THR A 99 8.58 -8.27 14.11
CA THR A 99 9.09 -8.62 15.44
C THR A 99 8.03 -8.42 16.51
N LEU A 100 7.37 -7.25 16.54
CA LEU A 100 6.31 -6.94 17.51
C LEU A 100 5.17 -7.96 17.50
N LYS A 101 4.74 -8.42 16.31
CA LYS A 101 3.65 -9.41 16.20
C LYS A 101 3.99 -10.79 16.77
N THR A 102 5.28 -11.13 16.83
CA THR A 102 5.78 -12.42 17.35
C THR A 102 6.06 -12.40 18.84
N GLN A 103 5.99 -11.23 19.49
CA GLN A 103 6.13 -11.13 20.95
C GLN A 103 4.84 -11.63 21.63
N PRO A 104 4.96 -12.47 22.66
CA PRO A 104 3.83 -13.08 23.36
C PRO A 104 2.96 -12.08 24.14
#